data_AF-X0ZSA7-F1
#
_entry.id   AF-X0ZSA7-F1
#
_cell.length_a   1.000
_cell.length_b   1.000
_cell.length_c   1.000
_cell.angle_alpha   90.00
_cell.angle_beta   90.00
_cell.angle_gamma   90.00
#
_symmetry.space_group_name_H-M   'P 1'
#
loop_
_entity.id
_entity.type
_entity.pdbx_description
1 polymer ?
#
loop_
_entity_poly.entity_id
_entity_poly.type
_entity_poly.pdbx_seq_one_letter_code
_entity_poly.pdbx_strand_id
1 'polypeptide(L)'
;MLGYNEEELKRMSIRNIHPKEDLDYVISEFEAQARGDKTLSLNIPCLRKDGTTIYADISTAKVSINERKYNAGLFKDVTWRRQAEKKMEKYAEELVAKNQELKVETEKAKEADRLKSEFLASVSHEIRTPLSTIKGAAYLLNKGSLSEEQRRFCSMIRDSGEHLLRIINDILDLARIEAGQARLEEKELSLKELVEKTVFGFELRAKRKGLELNTIYLSGLALG
;
A
#
# COMPACT_ATOMS: atom_id res chain seq x y z
N MET A 1 -2.30 -33.03 -33.25
CA MET A 1 -1.34 -33.02 -32.13
C MET A 1 0.11 -33.07 -32.61
N LEU A 2 0.56 -34.16 -33.26
CA LEU A 2 1.97 -34.34 -33.66
C LEU A 2 2.34 -33.87 -35.07
N GLY A 3 1.36 -33.61 -35.95
CA GLY A 3 1.59 -33.11 -37.30
C GLY A 3 1.89 -34.18 -38.37
N TYR A 4 1.91 -35.46 -38.00
CA TYR A 4 1.98 -36.59 -38.93
C TYR A 4 0.59 -36.98 -39.44
N ASN A 5 0.50 -37.47 -40.67
CA ASN A 5 -0.72 -38.08 -41.19
C ASN A 5 -0.85 -39.56 -40.77
N GLU A 6 -2.01 -40.18 -41.04
CA GLU A 6 -2.31 -41.55 -40.61
C GLU A 6 -1.34 -42.59 -41.20
N GLU A 7 -1.00 -42.47 -42.50
CA GLU A 7 -0.10 -43.40 -43.18
C GLU A 7 1.35 -43.31 -42.67
N GLU A 8 1.79 -42.09 -42.33
CA GLU A 8 3.06 -41.85 -41.65
C GLU A 8 3.05 -42.52 -40.27
N LEU A 9 1.99 -42.29 -39.47
CA LEU A 9 1.87 -42.83 -38.12
C LEU A 9 1.85 -44.37 -38.10
N LYS A 10 1.19 -45.03 -39.06
CA LYS A 10 1.16 -46.51 -39.17
C LYS A 10 2.55 -47.13 -39.35
N ARG A 11 3.51 -46.38 -39.90
CA ARG A 11 4.90 -46.83 -40.12
C ARG A 11 5.85 -46.42 -38.99
N MET A 12 5.36 -45.64 -38.04
CA MET A 12 6.14 -45.12 -36.93
C MET A 12 6.01 -46.01 -35.70
N SER A 13 7.05 -45.99 -34.88
CA SER A 13 7.04 -46.55 -33.53
C SER A 13 7.07 -45.41 -32.51
N ILE A 14 6.89 -45.76 -31.24
CA ILE A 14 7.10 -44.86 -30.11
C ILE A 14 8.43 -44.09 -30.22
N ARG A 15 9.51 -44.73 -30.69
CA ARG A 15 10.83 -44.11 -30.81
C ARG A 15 10.90 -42.94 -31.81
N ASN A 16 9.92 -42.84 -32.70
CA ASN A 16 9.86 -41.81 -33.74
C ASN A 16 9.10 -40.56 -33.30
N ILE A 17 8.30 -40.63 -32.24
CA ILE A 17 7.42 -39.55 -31.77
C ILE A 17 7.85 -38.96 -30.42
N HIS A 18 9.05 -39.29 -29.93
CA HIS A 18 9.62 -38.78 -28.68
C HIS A 18 11.08 -38.33 -28.89
N PRO A 19 11.57 -37.30 -28.17
CA PRO A 19 12.96 -36.89 -28.25
C PRO A 19 13.91 -38.01 -27.86
N LYS A 20 15.05 -38.13 -28.56
CA LYS A 20 16.00 -39.24 -28.34
C LYS A 20 16.57 -39.29 -26.93
N GLU A 21 16.80 -38.11 -26.35
CA GLU A 21 17.34 -37.94 -24.99
C GLU A 21 16.37 -38.41 -23.90
N ASP A 22 15.06 -38.41 -24.18
CA ASP A 22 14.02 -38.82 -23.23
C ASP A 22 13.59 -40.28 -23.40
N LEU A 23 14.09 -40.99 -24.42
CA LEU A 23 13.54 -42.31 -24.81
C LEU A 23 13.59 -43.35 -23.70
N ASP A 24 14.66 -43.40 -22.90
CA ASP A 24 14.78 -44.37 -21.82
C ASP A 24 13.69 -44.16 -20.76
N TYR A 25 13.44 -42.89 -20.41
CA TYR A 25 12.35 -42.51 -19.52
C TYR A 25 10.99 -42.84 -20.14
N VAL A 26 10.76 -42.45 -21.39
CA VAL A 26 9.49 -42.70 -22.08
C VAL A 26 9.20 -44.20 -22.18
N ILE A 27 10.17 -45.01 -22.59
CA ILE A 27 10.00 -46.47 -22.67
C ILE A 27 9.63 -47.03 -21.30
N SER A 28 10.28 -46.60 -20.23
CA SER A 28 9.97 -47.06 -18.87
C SER A 28 8.52 -46.75 -18.45
N GLU A 29 7.97 -45.59 -18.84
CA GLU A 29 6.58 -45.21 -18.57
C GLU A 29 5.59 -46.09 -19.34
N PHE A 30 5.85 -46.34 -20.62
CA PHE A 30 4.99 -47.19 -21.44
C PHE A 30 5.06 -48.67 -21.02
N GLU A 31 6.22 -49.16 -20.58
CA GLU A 31 6.37 -50.50 -20.03
C GLU A 31 5.62 -50.66 -18.71
N ALA A 32 5.71 -49.68 -17.80
CA ALA A 32 4.93 -49.65 -16.57
C ALA A 32 3.43 -49.69 -16.86
N GLN A 33 2.98 -48.96 -17.88
CA GLN A 33 1.61 -49.00 -18.35
C GLN A 33 1.20 -50.35 -18.96
N ALA A 34 2.07 -50.96 -19.76
CA ALA A 34 1.81 -52.27 -20.36
C ALA A 34 1.69 -53.39 -19.30
N ARG A 35 2.52 -53.33 -18.25
CA ARG A 35 2.44 -54.22 -17.07
C ARG A 35 1.19 -53.95 -16.23
N GLY A 36 0.63 -52.75 -16.30
CA GLY A 36 -0.53 -52.33 -15.51
C GLY A 36 -0.15 -51.65 -14.18
N ASP A 37 1.13 -51.34 -14.00
CA ASP A 37 1.65 -50.62 -12.81
C ASP A 37 1.18 -49.16 -12.80
N LYS A 38 0.89 -48.60 -13.98
CA LYS A 38 0.38 -47.24 -14.17
C LYS A 38 -0.77 -47.23 -15.18
N THR A 39 -1.75 -46.37 -14.95
CA THR A 39 -2.84 -46.11 -15.90
C THR A 39 -2.70 -44.75 -16.59
N LEU A 40 -1.86 -43.86 -16.04
CA LEU A 40 -1.61 -42.51 -16.50
C LEU A 40 -0.15 -42.14 -16.30
N SER A 41 0.47 -41.61 -17.34
CA SER A 41 1.83 -41.06 -17.32
C SER A 41 1.75 -39.60 -17.72
N LEU A 42 2.23 -38.72 -16.86
CA LEU A 42 2.05 -37.27 -17.01
C LEU A 42 3.24 -36.64 -17.71
N ASN A 43 2.99 -35.58 -18.49
CA ASN A 43 4.03 -34.72 -19.07
C ASN A 43 5.07 -35.46 -19.93
N ILE A 44 4.66 -36.45 -20.70
CA ILE A 44 5.55 -37.19 -21.59
C ILE A 44 5.93 -36.32 -22.79
N PRO A 45 7.23 -36.05 -23.02
CA PRO A 45 7.68 -35.21 -24.12
C PRO A 45 7.46 -35.92 -25.45
N CYS A 46 6.68 -35.34 -26.35
CA CYS A 46 6.43 -35.87 -27.69
C CYS A 46 6.99 -34.92 -28.75
N LEU A 47 7.69 -35.48 -29.74
CA LEU A 47 8.29 -34.77 -30.84
C LEU A 47 7.27 -34.61 -31.98
N ARG A 48 7.00 -33.38 -32.40
CA ARG A 48 6.19 -33.07 -33.57
C ARG A 48 7.01 -33.21 -34.86
N LYS A 49 6.31 -33.33 -35.99
CA LYS A 49 6.89 -33.38 -37.34
C LYS A 49 7.74 -32.16 -37.69
N ASP A 50 7.41 -30.99 -37.15
CA ASP A 50 8.16 -29.74 -37.34
C ASP A 50 9.41 -29.64 -36.45
N GLY A 51 9.69 -30.67 -35.63
CA GLY A 51 10.81 -30.71 -34.69
C GLY A 51 10.52 -30.07 -33.34
N THR A 52 9.34 -29.47 -33.12
CA THR A 52 8.97 -28.91 -31.81
C THR A 52 8.53 -30.00 -30.84
N THR A 53 8.82 -29.83 -29.55
CA THR A 53 8.38 -30.75 -28.50
C THR A 53 7.11 -30.23 -27.83
N ILE A 54 6.16 -31.13 -27.61
CA ILE A 54 5.00 -30.93 -26.74
C ILE A 54 5.07 -31.87 -25.55
N TYR A 55 4.25 -31.59 -24.55
CA TYR A 55 4.07 -32.47 -23.40
C TYR A 55 2.67 -33.06 -23.43
N ALA A 56 2.60 -34.38 -23.30
CA ALA A 56 1.36 -35.14 -23.33
C ALA A 56 1.14 -35.91 -22.03
N ASP A 57 -0.08 -35.84 -21.50
CA ASP A 57 -0.52 -36.84 -20.55
C ASP A 57 -1.03 -38.06 -21.35
N ILE A 58 -0.45 -39.23 -21.06
CA ILE A 58 -0.70 -40.47 -21.79
C ILE A 58 -1.39 -41.45 -20.88
N SER A 59 -2.62 -41.83 -21.24
CA SER A 59 -3.35 -42.91 -20.57
C SER A 59 -3.48 -44.09 -21.52
N THR A 60 -3.38 -45.32 -21.00
CA THR A 60 -3.51 -46.53 -21.81
C THR A 60 -4.58 -47.47 -21.26
N ALA A 61 -5.27 -48.13 -22.18
CA ALA A 61 -6.26 -49.16 -21.87
C ALA A 61 -6.03 -50.38 -22.76
N LYS A 62 -6.23 -51.57 -22.17
CA LYS A 62 -6.21 -52.84 -22.92
C LYS A 62 -7.57 -53.04 -23.58
N VAL A 63 -7.58 -53.25 -24.88
CA VAL A 63 -8.80 -53.45 -25.69
C VAL A 63 -8.68 -54.76 -26.45
N SER A 64 -9.72 -55.58 -26.45
CA SER A 64 -9.77 -56.83 -27.20
C SER A 64 -10.65 -56.64 -28.44
N ILE A 65 -10.11 -56.92 -29.63
CA ILE A 65 -10.84 -56.87 -30.90
C ILE A 65 -10.59 -58.20 -31.62
N ASN A 66 -11.66 -58.95 -31.93
CA ASN A 66 -11.58 -60.27 -32.59
C ASN A 66 -10.56 -61.22 -31.91
N GLU A 67 -10.66 -61.37 -30.58
CA GLU A 67 -9.79 -62.20 -29.73
C GLU A 67 -8.30 -61.78 -29.68
N ARG A 68 -7.90 -60.73 -30.39
CA ARG A 68 -6.57 -60.11 -30.27
C ARG A 68 -6.59 -58.98 -29.26
N LYS A 69 -5.57 -58.95 -28.40
CA LYS A 69 -5.37 -57.89 -27.39
C LYS A 69 -4.54 -56.75 -27.99
N TYR A 70 -5.03 -55.54 -27.82
CA TYR A 70 -4.40 -54.28 -28.24
C TYR A 70 -4.23 -53.36 -27.04
N ASN A 71 -3.22 -52.49 -27.09
CA ASN A 71 -3.09 -51.36 -26.19
C ASN A 71 -3.57 -50.11 -26.92
N ALA A 72 -4.63 -49.48 -26.42
CA ALA A 72 -5.11 -48.19 -26.89
C ALA A 72 -4.52 -47.09 -26.00
N GLY A 73 -3.75 -46.17 -26.59
CA GLY A 73 -3.20 -45.00 -25.91
C GLY A 73 -3.94 -43.72 -26.29
N LEU A 74 -4.30 -42.92 -25.29
CA LEU A 74 -4.85 -41.57 -25.47
C LEU A 74 -3.80 -40.55 -25.04
N PHE A 75 -3.52 -39.59 -25.92
CA PHE A 75 -2.52 -38.53 -25.70
C PHE A 75 -3.26 -37.21 -25.58
N LYS A 76 -3.12 -36.54 -24.43
CA LYS A 76 -3.69 -35.22 -24.19
C LYS A 76 -2.57 -34.19 -24.14
N ASP A 77 -2.56 -33.25 -25.07
CA ASP A 77 -1.60 -32.13 -25.06
C ASP A 77 -1.83 -31.24 -23.82
N VAL A 78 -0.80 -31.14 -22.97
CA VAL A 78 -0.78 -30.35 -21.73
C VAL A 78 0.32 -29.27 -21.77
N THR A 79 0.85 -28.97 -22.95
CA THR A 79 1.92 -27.98 -23.13
C THR A 79 1.51 -26.61 -22.60
N TRP A 80 0.28 -26.18 -22.92
CA TRP A 80 -0.27 -24.89 -22.45
C TRP A 80 -0.36 -24.82 -20.93
N ARG A 81 -0.72 -25.94 -20.27
CA ARG A 81 -0.84 -26.03 -18.81
C ARG A 81 0.52 -25.87 -18.15
N ARG A 82 1.54 -26.60 -18.63
CA ARG A 82 2.92 -26.46 -18.13
C ARG A 82 3.45 -25.04 -18.31
N GLN A 83 3.17 -24.42 -19.46
CA GLN A 83 3.57 -23.03 -19.72
C GLN A 83 2.86 -22.05 -18.77
N ALA A 84 1.58 -22.28 -18.48
CA ALA A 84 0.84 -21.47 -17.53
C ALA A 84 1.38 -21.62 -16.10
N GLU A 85 1.65 -22.86 -15.65
CA GLU A 85 2.23 -23.14 -14.34
C GLU A 85 3.60 -22.47 -14.16
N LYS A 86 4.50 -22.59 -15.14
CA LYS A 86 5.81 -21.91 -15.11
C LYS A 86 5.71 -20.38 -15.08
N LYS A 87 4.77 -19.81 -15.85
CA LYS A 87 4.53 -18.36 -15.82
C LYS A 87 4.00 -17.91 -14.46
N MET A 88 3.10 -18.71 -13.88
CA MET A 88 2.51 -18.41 -12.57
C MET A 88 3.55 -18.46 -11.45
N GLU A 89 4.45 -19.45 -11.49
CA GLU A 89 5.60 -19.55 -10.56
C GLU A 89 6.49 -18.31 -10.66
N LYS A 90 6.86 -17.91 -11.88
CA LYS A 90 7.66 -16.70 -12.11
C LYS A 90 6.97 -15.43 -11.60
N TYR A 91 5.67 -15.27 -11.86
CA TYR A 91 4.92 -14.12 -11.34
C TYR A 91 4.80 -14.13 -9.82
N ALA A 92 4.69 -15.30 -9.19
CA ALA A 92 4.66 -15.41 -7.74
C ALA A 92 5.99 -14.95 -7.13
N GLU A 93 7.13 -15.35 -7.71
CA GLU A 93 8.46 -14.88 -7.28
C GLU A 93 8.61 -13.37 -7.42
N GLU A 94 8.22 -12.81 -8.57
CA GLU A 94 8.24 -11.35 -8.82
C GLU A 94 7.35 -10.59 -7.83
N LEU A 95 6.15 -11.10 -7.54
CA LEU A 95 5.23 -10.51 -6.56
C LEU A 95 5.79 -10.52 -5.14
N VAL A 96 6.47 -11.60 -4.73
CA VAL A 96 7.12 -11.67 -3.42
C VAL A 96 8.23 -10.64 -3.32
N ALA A 97 9.09 -10.54 -4.33
CA ALA A 97 10.16 -9.54 -4.37
C ALA A 97 9.61 -8.11 -4.30
N LYS A 98 8.56 -7.81 -5.09
CA LYS A 98 7.95 -6.47 -5.11
C LYS A 98 7.27 -6.11 -3.79
N ASN A 99 6.58 -7.06 -3.16
CA ASN A 99 5.97 -6.82 -1.85
C ASN A 99 7.02 -6.53 -0.78
N GLN A 100 8.17 -7.21 -0.82
CA GLN A 100 9.25 -6.95 0.13
C GLN A 100 9.87 -5.56 -0.08
N GLU A 101 10.08 -5.14 -1.32
CA GLU A 101 10.54 -3.79 -1.66
C GLU A 101 9.55 -2.72 -1.16
N LEU A 102 8.27 -2.88 -1.48
CA LEU A 102 7.21 -1.98 -1.04
C LEU A 102 7.13 -1.88 0.49
N LYS A 103 7.28 -3.01 1.19
CA LYS A 103 7.30 -3.03 2.66
C LYS A 103 8.45 -2.19 3.21
N VAL A 104 9.66 -2.34 2.67
CA VAL A 104 10.83 -1.55 3.10
C VAL A 104 10.61 -0.05 2.83
N GLU A 105 10.08 0.31 1.67
CA GLU A 105 9.80 1.70 1.31
C GLU A 105 8.71 2.31 2.21
N THR A 106 7.66 1.54 2.50
CA THR A 106 6.59 1.96 3.41
C THR A 106 7.11 2.22 4.81
N GLU A 107 7.97 1.34 5.36
CA GLU A 107 8.54 1.54 6.69
C GLU A 107 9.49 2.75 6.73
N LYS A 108 10.26 3.00 5.66
CA LYS A 108 11.08 4.22 5.54
C LYS A 108 10.23 5.49 5.52
N ALA A 109 9.12 5.48 4.78
CA ALA A 109 8.21 6.62 4.71
C ALA A 109 7.58 6.92 6.08
N LYS A 110 7.10 5.88 6.78
CA LYS A 110 6.55 6.02 8.15
C LYS A 110 7.57 6.59 9.13
N GLU A 111 8.82 6.10 9.08
CA GLU A 111 9.87 6.60 9.95
C GLU A 111 10.23 8.06 9.64
N ALA A 112 10.28 8.44 8.36
CA ALA A 112 10.48 9.83 7.97
C ALA A 112 9.35 10.74 8.49
N ASP A 113 8.09 10.31 8.41
CA ASP A 113 6.95 11.06 8.94
C ASP A 113 6.98 11.20 10.46
N ARG A 114 7.40 10.14 11.17
CA ARG A 114 7.61 10.18 12.62
C ARG A 114 8.69 11.19 12.99
N LEU A 115 9.85 11.13 12.34
CA LEU A 115 10.97 12.05 12.57
C LEU A 115 10.59 13.50 12.24
N LYS A 116 9.84 13.74 11.15
CA LYS A 116 9.30 15.06 10.80
C LYS A 116 8.43 15.61 11.93
N SER A 117 7.54 14.78 12.48
CA SER A 117 6.62 15.16 13.55
C SER A 117 7.35 15.48 14.86
N GLU A 118 8.32 14.64 15.24
CA GLU A 118 9.15 14.84 16.42
C GLU A 118 10.03 16.10 16.31
N PHE A 119 10.63 16.32 15.14
CA PHE A 119 11.41 17.52 14.87
C PHE A 119 10.57 18.79 14.99
N LEU A 120 9.39 18.82 14.36
CA LEU A 120 8.49 19.97 14.43
C LEU A 120 8.03 20.24 15.87
N ALA A 121 7.70 19.19 16.63
CA ALA A 121 7.35 19.32 18.04
C ALA A 121 8.48 19.94 18.87
N SER A 122 9.72 19.46 18.70
CA SER A 122 10.90 19.97 19.41
C SER A 122 11.16 21.44 19.08
N VAL A 123 11.20 21.79 17.80
CA VAL A 123 11.43 23.15 17.32
C VAL A 123 10.36 24.11 17.83
N SER A 124 9.10 23.67 17.89
CA SER A 124 8.02 24.49 18.45
C SER A 124 8.25 24.83 19.92
N HIS A 125 8.67 23.87 20.73
CA HIS A 125 9.00 24.10 22.14
C HIS A 125 10.20 25.05 22.31
N GLU A 126 11.23 24.86 21.49
CA GLU A 126 12.43 25.71 21.50
C GLU A 126 12.16 27.14 21.03
N ILE A 127 11.23 27.37 20.11
CA ILE A 127 10.84 28.72 19.66
C ILE A 127 9.88 29.37 20.67
N ARG A 128 8.96 28.61 21.26
CA ARG A 128 7.95 29.14 22.20
C ARG A 128 8.59 29.85 23.39
N THR A 129 9.68 29.29 23.91
CA THR A 129 10.37 29.82 25.10
C THR A 129 10.94 31.23 24.89
N PRO A 130 11.87 31.48 23.93
CA PRO A 130 12.40 32.82 23.68
C PRO A 130 11.32 33.80 23.24
N LEU A 131 10.32 33.35 22.48
CA LEU A 131 9.24 34.23 22.06
C LEU A 131 8.34 34.66 23.22
N SER A 132 8.09 33.77 24.17
CA SER A 132 7.38 34.10 25.41
C SER A 132 8.16 35.10 26.25
N THR A 133 9.49 34.96 26.31
CA THR A 133 10.38 35.93 26.96
C THR A 133 10.33 37.30 26.29
N ILE A 134 10.42 37.35 24.95
CA ILE A 134 10.34 38.59 24.16
C ILE A 134 8.98 39.28 24.37
N LYS A 135 7.87 38.53 24.32
CA LYS A 135 6.53 39.04 24.62
C LYS A 135 6.42 39.57 26.04
N GLY A 136 6.96 38.84 27.02
CA GLY A 136 6.95 39.23 28.43
C GLY A 136 7.72 40.52 28.66
N ALA A 137 8.92 40.64 28.08
CA ALA A 137 9.74 41.85 28.14
C ALA A 137 9.03 43.06 27.50
N ALA A 138 8.45 42.88 26.30
CA ALA A 138 7.67 43.91 25.64
C ALA A 138 6.44 44.34 26.47
N TYR A 139 5.76 43.39 27.13
CA TYR A 139 4.64 43.68 28.03
C TYR A 139 5.06 44.48 29.26
N LEU A 140 6.17 44.11 29.91
CA LEU A 140 6.71 44.82 31.07
C LEU A 140 7.17 46.24 30.72
N LEU A 141 7.88 46.41 29.60
CA LEU A 141 8.27 47.73 29.10
C LEU A 141 7.05 48.63 28.89
N ASN A 142 5.96 48.08 28.36
CA ASN A 142 4.73 48.82 28.08
C ASN A 142 3.99 49.30 29.34
N LYS A 143 4.30 48.75 30.52
CA LYS A 143 3.81 49.23 31.83
C LYS A 143 4.57 50.45 32.35
N GLY A 144 5.74 50.77 31.80
CA GLY A 144 6.53 51.94 32.16
C GLY A 144 6.19 53.20 31.36
N SER A 145 6.90 54.28 31.67
CA SER A 145 6.84 55.55 30.93
C SER A 145 7.64 55.45 29.63
N LEU A 146 6.99 55.02 28.56
CA LEU A 146 7.56 54.95 27.21
C LEU A 146 7.13 56.16 26.36
N SER A 147 8.00 56.59 25.44
CA SER A 147 7.62 57.48 24.35
C SER A 147 6.60 56.80 23.43
N GLU A 148 5.85 57.58 22.64
CA GLU A 148 4.86 57.03 21.70
C GLU A 148 5.49 56.07 20.67
N GLU A 149 6.70 56.40 20.21
CA GLU A 149 7.47 55.58 19.28
C GLU A 149 7.93 54.26 19.92
N GLN A 150 8.46 54.30 21.15
CA GLN A 150 8.82 53.09 21.91
C GLN A 150 7.61 52.20 22.20
N ARG A 151 6.44 52.80 22.46
CA ARG A 151 5.18 52.08 22.65
C ARG A 151 4.73 51.38 21.37
N ARG A 152 4.89 52.02 20.21
CA ARG A 152 4.64 51.39 18.89
C ARG A 152 5.58 50.21 18.65
N PHE A 153 6.88 50.35 18.91
CA PHE A 153 7.84 49.24 18.78
C PHE A 153 7.48 48.06 19.69
N CYS A 154 7.14 48.30 20.96
CA CYS A 154 6.73 47.24 21.88
C CYS A 154 5.44 46.53 21.41
N SER A 155 4.48 47.26 20.85
CA SER A 155 3.27 46.64 20.26
C SER A 155 3.63 45.78 19.05
N MET A 156 4.47 46.27 18.14
CA MET A 156 4.89 45.50 16.96
C MET A 156 5.62 44.21 17.33
N ILE A 157 6.49 44.25 18.35
CA ILE A 157 7.20 43.05 18.86
C ILE A 157 6.20 42.03 19.42
N ARG A 158 5.26 42.48 20.26
CA ARG A 158 4.25 41.60 20.84
C ARG A 158 3.36 40.97 19.76
N ASP A 159 2.84 41.79 18.86
CA ASP A 159 1.88 41.37 17.84
C ASP A 159 2.56 40.41 16.83
N SER A 160 3.83 40.66 16.49
CA SER A 160 4.65 39.74 15.68
C SER A 160 4.90 38.40 16.39
N GLY A 161 5.18 38.44 17.71
CA GLY A 161 5.33 37.23 18.51
C GLY A 161 4.06 36.39 18.59
N GLU A 162 2.89 37.03 18.72
CA GLU A 162 1.60 36.33 18.67
C GLU A 162 1.32 35.71 17.31
N HIS A 163 1.66 36.42 16.23
CA HIS A 163 1.50 35.90 14.89
C HIS A 163 2.38 34.66 14.64
N LEU A 164 3.65 34.71 15.04
CA LEU A 164 4.58 33.59 14.87
C LEU A 164 4.17 32.36 15.69
N LEU A 165 3.72 32.54 16.93
CA LEU A 165 3.17 31.43 17.74
C LEU A 165 1.99 30.76 17.07
N ARG A 166 1.10 31.54 16.43
CA ARG A 166 -0.06 31.00 15.72
C ARG A 166 0.38 30.14 14.54
N ILE A 167 1.28 30.65 13.70
CA ILE A 167 1.82 29.91 12.55
C ILE A 167 2.48 28.60 13.02
N ILE A 168 3.28 28.65 14.09
CA ILE A 168 3.93 27.46 14.63
C ILE A 168 2.92 26.43 15.13
N ASN A 169 1.87 26.87 15.82
CA ASN A 169 0.81 25.96 16.29
C ASN A 169 0.04 25.37 15.11
N ASP A 170 -0.31 26.16 14.09
CA ASP A 170 -1.01 25.69 12.90
C ASP A 170 -0.19 24.61 12.16
N ILE A 171 1.13 24.79 12.06
CA ILE A 171 2.05 23.79 11.47
C ILE A 171 2.08 22.49 12.30
N LEU A 172 2.12 22.61 13.63
CA LEU A 172 2.08 21.44 14.51
C LEU A 172 0.77 20.66 14.40
N ASP A 173 -0.35 21.38 14.37
CA ASP A 173 -1.67 20.76 14.27
C ASP A 173 -1.80 20.04 12.93
N LEU A 174 -1.33 20.64 11.83
CA LEU A 174 -1.28 19.98 10.52
C LEU A 174 -0.40 18.72 10.56
N ALA A 175 0.79 18.77 11.15
CA ALA A 175 1.68 17.62 11.25
C ALA A 175 1.06 16.46 12.05
N ARG A 176 0.32 16.77 13.13
CA ARG A 176 -0.41 15.75 13.91
C ARG A 176 -1.55 15.12 13.12
N ILE A 177 -2.25 15.89 12.29
CA ILE A 177 -3.32 15.38 11.42
C ILE A 177 -2.73 14.45 10.34
N GLU A 178 -1.67 14.87 9.66
CA GLU A 178 -0.97 14.07 8.63
C GLU A 178 -0.47 12.74 9.20
N ALA A 179 0.07 12.75 10.43
CA ALA A 179 0.55 11.55 11.12
C ALA A 179 -0.57 10.66 11.71
N GLY A 180 -1.85 11.03 11.55
CA GLY A 180 -2.99 10.31 12.15
C GLY A 180 -3.02 10.38 13.68
N GLN A 181 -2.30 11.33 14.28
CA GLN A 181 -2.20 11.53 15.73
C GLN A 181 -3.21 12.55 16.28
N ALA A 182 -4.03 13.15 15.41
CA ALA A 182 -5.10 14.04 15.83
C ALA A 182 -6.11 13.28 16.70
N ARG A 183 -6.29 13.74 17.95
CA ARG A 183 -7.29 13.20 18.87
C ARG A 183 -8.43 14.20 18.97
N LEU A 184 -9.65 13.72 18.78
CA LEU A 184 -10.84 14.48 19.14
C LEU A 184 -11.02 14.37 20.65
N GLU A 185 -11.03 15.50 21.35
CA GLU A 185 -11.47 15.55 22.74
C GLU A 185 -12.98 15.74 22.77
N GLU A 186 -13.71 14.73 23.23
CA GLU A 186 -15.12 14.86 23.59
C GLU A 186 -15.20 15.30 25.06
N LYS A 187 -15.73 16.49 25.30
CA LYS A 187 -15.92 17.05 26.64
C LYS A 187 -17.20 17.87 26.70
N GLU A 188 -17.88 17.81 27.84
CA GLU A 188 -18.96 18.75 28.14
C GLU A 188 -18.40 20.18 28.12
N LEU A 189 -19.06 21.06 27.37
CA LEU A 189 -18.62 22.44 27.20
C LEU A 189 -19.83 23.37 27.25
N SER A 190 -19.69 24.46 28.02
CA SER A 190 -20.68 25.52 28.00
C SER A 190 -20.51 26.37 26.75
N LEU A 191 -21.42 26.17 25.80
CA LEU A 191 -21.43 26.93 24.55
C LEU A 191 -21.56 28.44 24.84
N LYS A 192 -22.29 28.80 25.90
CA LYS A 192 -22.42 30.19 26.34
C LYS A 192 -21.07 30.75 26.79
N GLU A 193 -20.37 30.08 27.70
CA GLU A 193 -19.05 30.55 28.17
C GLU A 193 -18.02 30.62 27.04
N LEU A 194 -18.04 29.66 26.11
CA LEU A 194 -17.14 29.64 24.97
C LEU A 194 -17.36 30.87 24.07
N VAL A 195 -18.62 31.18 23.77
CA VAL A 195 -18.99 32.35 22.98
C VAL A 195 -18.63 33.64 23.72
N GLU A 196 -18.90 33.75 25.02
CA GLU A 196 -18.57 34.94 25.82
C GLU A 196 -17.05 35.19 25.85
N LYS A 197 -16.24 34.15 26.12
CA LYS A 197 -14.76 34.25 26.07
C LYS A 197 -14.26 34.69 24.70
N THR A 198 -14.86 34.16 23.64
CA THR A 198 -14.49 34.50 22.27
C THR A 198 -14.81 35.97 22.00
N VAL A 199 -16.04 36.40 22.27
CA VAL A 199 -16.53 37.78 22.06
C VAL A 199 -15.71 38.80 22.85
N PHE A 200 -15.38 38.50 24.11
CA PHE A 200 -14.55 39.36 24.96
C PHE A 200 -13.18 39.67 24.31
N GLY A 201 -12.58 38.71 23.62
CA GLY A 201 -11.33 38.91 22.88
C GLY A 201 -11.42 39.94 21.74
N PHE A 202 -12.63 40.19 21.21
CA PHE A 202 -12.86 41.14 20.13
C PHE A 202 -13.40 42.50 20.60
N GLU A 203 -13.93 42.61 21.83
CA GLU A 203 -14.52 43.85 22.35
C GLU A 203 -13.58 45.05 22.26
N LEU A 204 -12.31 44.88 22.68
CA LEU A 204 -11.32 45.96 22.63
C LEU A 204 -11.08 46.44 21.19
N ARG A 205 -11.09 45.52 20.22
CA ARG A 205 -10.87 45.82 18.80
C ARG A 205 -12.10 46.47 18.17
N ALA A 206 -13.30 46.03 18.55
CA ALA A 206 -14.56 46.61 18.13
C ALA A 206 -14.69 48.06 18.64
N LYS A 207 -14.42 48.28 19.93
CA LYS A 207 -14.43 49.62 20.55
C LYS A 207 -13.44 50.59 19.89
N ARG A 208 -12.22 50.13 19.57
CA ARG A 208 -11.23 50.91 18.81
C ARG A 208 -11.69 51.30 17.41
N LYS A 209 -12.60 50.52 16.82
CA LYS A 209 -13.20 50.79 15.50
C LYS A 209 -14.55 51.52 15.60
N GLY A 210 -15.01 51.87 16.80
CA GLY A 210 -16.35 52.46 17.01
C GLY A 210 -17.50 51.50 16.70
N LEU A 211 -17.26 50.19 16.74
CA LEU A 211 -18.25 49.16 16.46
C LEU A 211 -18.83 48.61 17.77
N GLU A 212 -20.15 48.40 17.77
CA GLU A 212 -20.86 47.73 18.85
C GLU A 212 -20.94 46.23 18.56
N LEU A 213 -20.65 45.39 19.55
CA LEU A 213 -20.71 43.93 19.43
C LEU A 213 -21.78 43.41 20.38
N ASN A 214 -22.80 42.74 19.85
CA ASN A 214 -23.92 42.19 20.62
C ASN A 214 -24.00 40.68 20.40
N THR A 215 -24.20 39.93 21.48
CA THR A 215 -24.36 38.46 21.45
C THR A 215 -25.80 38.11 21.78
N ILE A 216 -26.46 37.33 20.91
CA ILE A 216 -27.86 36.92 21.07
C ILE A 216 -27.90 35.40 21.20
N TYR A 217 -28.50 34.92 22.28
CA TYR A 217 -28.69 33.49 22.54
C TYR A 217 -30.15 33.11 22.26
N LEU A 218 -30.37 32.13 21.38
CA LEU A 218 -31.71 31.60 21.09
C LEU A 218 -32.17 30.70 22.24
N SER A 219 -33.39 30.92 22.74
CA SER A 219 -34.03 30.07 23.73
C SER A 219 -34.33 28.69 23.12
N GLY A 220 -33.71 27.63 23.66
CA GLY A 220 -33.94 26.24 23.24
C GLY A 220 -32.68 25.43 22.94
N LEU A 221 -31.53 26.08 22.77
CA LEU A 221 -30.24 25.39 22.81
C LEU A 221 -29.89 25.12 24.29
N ALA A 222 -29.59 23.87 24.63
CA ALA A 222 -29.06 23.52 25.94
C ALA A 222 -27.68 24.18 26.09
N LEU A 223 -27.65 25.39 26.64
CA LEU A 223 -26.45 26.17 26.93
C LEU A 223 -25.90 25.79 28.32
N GLY A 224 -25.84 24.49 28.61
CA GLY A 224 -25.20 23.96 29.83
C GLY A 224 -23.72 24.24 29.75
#